data_AF-A0A351H7I0-F1
#
_entry.id   AF-A0A351H7I0-F1
#
_cell.length_a   1.000
_cell.length_b   1.000
_cell.length_c   1.000
_cell.angle_alpha   90.00
_cell.angle_beta   90.00
_cell.angle_gamma   90.00
#
_symmetry.space_group_name_H-M   'P 1'
#
loop_
_entity.id
_entity.type
_entity.pdbx_description
1 polymer ?
#
loop_
_entity_poly.entity_id
_entity_poly.type
_entity_poly.pdbx_seq_one_letter_code
_entity_poly.pdbx_strand_id
1 'polypeptide(L)' 'AVKLQEKLMLTESETAEVIRACRGEGLLCAGRNRIAVEIRSSDTEFDLITTDRESLAKRVKTE' A
#
# COMPACT_ATOMS: atom_id res chain seq x y z
N ALA A 1 1.50 12.06 -10.62
CA ALA A 1 0.57 11.33 -11.50
C ALA A 1 1.14 11.14 -12.90
N VAL A 2 1.29 12.21 -13.70
CA VAL A 2 1.65 12.14 -15.14
C VAL A 2 2.95 11.34 -15.44
N LYS A 3 4.03 11.58 -14.69
CA LYS A 3 5.31 10.84 -14.87
C LYS A 3 5.23 9.34 -14.57
N LEU A 4 4.26 8.92 -13.75
CA LEU A 4 4.04 7.50 -13.40
C LEU A 4 3.33 6.79 -14.54
N GLN A 5 2.33 7.44 -15.11
CA GLN A 5 1.54 6.96 -16.24
C GLN A 5 2.42 6.69 -17.47
N GLU A 6 3.33 7.62 -17.80
CA GLU A 6 4.24 7.47 -18.94
C GLU A 6 5.27 6.36 -18.75
N LYS A 7 5.83 6.21 -17.54
CA LYS A 7 6.86 5.20 -17.26
C LYS A 7 6.32 3.78 -17.13
N LEU A 8 5.11 3.63 -16.60
CA LEU A 8 4.46 2.32 -16.40
C LEU A 8 3.42 2.01 -17.48
N MET A 9 3.31 2.87 -18.50
CA MET A 9 2.34 2.82 -19.59
C MET A 9 0.90 2.60 -19.11
N LEU A 10 0.55 3.16 -17.95
CA LEU A 10 -0.76 2.94 -17.33
C LEU A 10 -1.86 3.61 -18.14
N THR A 11 -3.05 3.01 -18.12
CA THR A 11 -4.26 3.67 -18.61
C THR A 11 -4.68 4.79 -17.64
N GLU A 12 -5.51 5.71 -18.11
CA GLU A 12 -6.08 6.76 -17.25
C GLU A 12 -6.86 6.15 -16.07
N SER A 13 -7.59 5.06 -16.32
CA SER A 13 -8.36 4.34 -15.29
C SER A 13 -7.45 3.77 -14.19
N GLU A 14 -6.36 3.10 -14.58
CA GLU A 14 -5.37 2.54 -13.64
C GLU A 14 -4.64 3.65 -12.86
N THR A 15 -4.36 4.77 -13.52
CA THR A 15 -3.74 5.93 -12.88
C THR A 15 -4.69 6.54 -11.84
N ALA A 16 -5.99 6.62 -12.15
CA ALA A 16 -7.02 7.09 -11.22
C ALA A 16 -7.21 6.13 -10.02
N GLU A 17 -7.04 4.83 -10.24
CA GLU A 17 -7.06 3.82 -9.18
C GLU A 17 -5.87 3.97 -8.24
N VAL A 18 -4.65 4.14 -8.77
CA VAL A 18 -3.44 4.41 -7.97
C VAL A 18 -3.55 5.73 -7.20
N ILE A 19 -4.13 6.77 -7.80
CA ILE A 19 -4.33 8.06 -7.11
C ILE A 19 -5.30 7.93 -5.94
N ARG A 20 -6.32 7.07 -6.05
CA ARG A 20 -7.33 6.86 -5.00
C ARG A 20 -6.96 5.78 -3.99
N ALA A 21 -5.88 5.04 -4.23
CA ALA A 21 -5.43 3.97 -3.36
C ALA A 21 -5.16 4.50 -1.93
N CYS A 22 -5.75 3.82 -0.96
CA CYS A 22 -5.52 4.09 0.46
C CYS A 22 -4.27 3.35 0.97
N ARG A 23 -3.90 3.56 2.24
CA ARG A 23 -2.75 2.88 2.85
C ARG A 23 -2.91 1.36 2.73
N GLY A 24 -1.95 0.70 2.09
CA GLY A 24 -1.96 -0.75 1.85
C GLY A 24 -2.51 -1.12 0.48
N GLU A 25 -3.26 -0.25 -0.19
CA GLU A 25 -3.76 -0.50 -1.54
C GLU A 25 -2.74 -0.06 -2.59
N GLY A 26 -2.72 -0.74 -3.73
CA GLY A 26 -1.86 -0.35 -4.84
C GLY A 26 -2.09 -1.18 -6.10
N LEU A 27 -1.34 -0.85 -7.14
CA LEU A 27 -1.37 -1.56 -8.41
C LEU A 27 -0.08 -2.36 -8.60
N LEU A 28 -0.19 -3.69 -8.56
CA LEU A 28 0.92 -4.60 -8.84
C LEU A 28 1.10 -4.77 -10.35
N CYS A 29 2.24 -4.32 -10.85
CA CYS A 29 2.63 -4.44 -12.26
C CYS A 29 3.54 -5.68 -12.44
N ALA A 30 2.96 -6.82 -12.83
CA ALA A 30 3.68 -8.07 -13.08
C ALA A 30 3.77 -8.34 -14.59
N GLY A 31 4.86 -7.87 -15.23
CA GLY A 31 5.02 -7.94 -16.68
C GLY A 31 4.01 -7.04 -17.39
N ARG A 32 3.06 -7.65 -18.12
CA ARG A 32 1.92 -6.93 -18.74
C ARG A 32 0.65 -6.93 -17.89
N ASN A 33 0.65 -7.66 -16.77
CA ASN A 33 -0.51 -7.73 -15.89
C ASN A 33 -0.50 -6.57 -14.92
N ARG A 34 -1.68 -6.00 -14.70
CA ARG A 34 -1.93 -4.94 -13.75
C ARG A 34 -3.03 -5.41 -12.83
N ILE A 35 -2.68 -5.59 -11.57
CA ILE A 35 -3.55 -6.24 -10.58
C ILE A 35 -3.69 -5.26 -9.43
N ALA A 36 -4.91 -4.83 -9.14
CA ALA A 36 -5.19 -4.09 -7.92
C ALA A 36 -4.99 -5.03 -6.72
N VAL A 37 -4.17 -4.60 -5.76
CA VAL A 37 -3.80 -5.40 -4.60
C VAL A 37 -3.99 -4.60 -3.32
N GLU A 38 -4.36 -5.32 -2.27
CA GLU A 38 -4.37 -4.82 -0.90
C GLU A 38 -3.32 -5.58 -0.10
N ILE A 39 -2.31 -4.87 0.36
CA ILE A 39 -1.19 -5.37 1.15
C ILE A 39 -1.58 -5.27 2.62
N ARG A 40 -1.73 -6.43 3.25
CA ARG A 40 -1.95 -6.57 4.68
C ARG A 40 -0.79 -7.35 5.29
N SER A 41 -0.25 -6.84 6.39
CA SER A 41 0.69 -7.59 7.22
C SER A 41 -0.03 -8.66 8.02
N SER A 42 0.65 -9.75 8.33
CA SER A 42 0.20 -10.65 9.38
C SER A 42 0.23 -9.94 10.74
N ASP A 43 -0.51 -10.47 11.72
CA ASP A 43 -0.51 -9.94 13.09
C ASP A 43 0.91 -9.93 13.68
N THR A 44 1.68 -11.00 13.44
CA THR A 44 3.08 -11.11 13.87
C THR A 44 3.98 -10.03 13.27
N GLU A 45 3.87 -9.77 11.97
CA GLU A 45 4.66 -8.71 11.32
C GLU A 45 4.23 -7.33 11.82
N PHE A 46 2.92 -7.10 11.98
CA PHE A 46 2.44 -5.87 12.59
C PHE A 46 2.98 -5.69 14.00
N ASP A 47 3.13 -6.78 14.75
CA ASP A 47 3.73 -6.75 16.08
C ASP A 47 5.23 -6.44 16.07
N LEU A 48 5.97 -6.97 15.11
CA LEU A 48 7.41 -6.78 15.04
C LEU A 48 7.84 -5.45 14.43
N ILE A 49 7.17 -4.98 13.37
CA ILE A 49 7.65 -3.88 12.51
C ILE A 49 6.69 -2.70 12.40
N THR A 50 5.59 -2.66 13.16
CA THR A 50 4.70 -1.49 13.10
C THR A 50 5.43 -0.22 13.56
N THR A 51 5.23 0.84 12.79
CA THR A 51 5.68 2.20 13.10
C THR A 51 4.51 3.10 13.48
N ASP A 52 3.32 2.54 13.62
CA ASP A 52 2.11 3.27 13.94
C ASP A 52 2.14 3.77 15.40
N ARG A 53 2.08 5.09 15.57
CA ARG A 53 2.28 5.74 16.88
C ARG A 53 1.20 5.36 17.89
N GLU A 54 -0.06 5.21 17.47
CA GLU A 54 -1.15 4.80 18.36
C GLU A 54 -0.98 3.35 18.81
N SER A 55 -0.64 2.46 17.88
CA SER A 55 -0.38 1.05 18.14
C SER A 55 0.80 0.86 19.08
N LEU A 56 1.90 1.59 18.86
CA LEU A 56 3.05 1.59 19.76
C LEU A 56 2.70 2.16 21.16
N ALA A 57 1.92 3.24 21.24
CA ALA A 57 1.50 3.82 22.52
C ALA A 57 0.63 2.88 23.36
N LYS A 58 -0.21 2.04 22.72
CA LYS A 58 -0.99 1.00 23.42
C LYS A 58 -0.08 -0.07 24.05
N ARG A 59 1.02 -0.42 23.37
CA ARG A 59 1.99 -1.40 23.88
C ARG A 59 2.76 -0.89 25.09
N VAL A 60 3.22 0.37 25.05
CA VAL A 60 3.96 0.99 26.18
C VAL A 60 3.10 1.09 27.45
N LYS A 61 1.77 1.18 27.34
CA LYS A 61 0.86 1.23 28.49
C LYS A 61 0.58 -0.13 29.15
N THR A 62 1.05 -1.23 28.55
CA THR A 62 0.77 -2.59 29.03
C THR A 62 1.88 -3.12 29.95
N GLU A 63 2.93 -2.32 30.24
CA GLU A 63 3.95 -2.60 31.27
C GLU A 63 3.63 -1.91 32.61
#